data_AF-A0AAW8ZV64-F1
#
_entry.id   AF-A0AAW8ZV64-F1
#
_cell.length_a   1.000
_cell.length_b   1.000
_cell.length_c   1.000
_cell.angle_alpha   90.00
_cell.angle_beta   90.00
_cell.angle_gamma   90.00
#
_symmetry.space_group_name_H-M   'P 1'
#
loop_
_entity.id
_entity.type
_entity.pdbx_description
1 polymer ?
#
loop_
_entity_poly.entity_id
_entity_poly.type
_entity_poly.pdbx_seq_one_letter_code
_entity_poly.pdbx_strand_id
1 'polypeptide(L)'
;MLVHGEHQVMHGSRSDLQTARAYTGNGQRVLWFRADGVQYLVRNPTLMHRLSAAHVRSQQLADAQATLAARQHALSERQAALAAQLSAQTEPRALQASTRMPSAAASASSQQGAMPEALQALAREQRALADRQAALATKQAGASKLATREALKVPREALDRGLVTRVSG
;
A
#
# COMPACT_ATOMS: atom_id res chain seq x y z
N MET A 1 -1.43 -18.26 -13.67
CA MET A 1 -0.31 -17.37 -13.31
C MET A 1 0.00 -16.45 -14.49
N LEU A 2 0.02 -15.13 -14.27
CA LEU A 2 0.41 -14.18 -15.31
C LEU A 2 1.81 -13.64 -15.02
N VAL A 3 2.70 -13.73 -16.02
CA VAL A 3 4.10 -13.31 -15.96
C VAL A 3 4.35 -12.25 -17.03
N HIS A 4 4.91 -11.11 -16.64
CA HIS A 4 5.35 -10.06 -17.56
C HIS A 4 6.72 -9.52 -17.14
N GLY A 5 7.78 -9.94 -17.82
CA GLY A 5 9.15 -9.57 -17.45
C GLY A 5 9.44 -9.95 -15.99
N GLU A 6 9.90 -8.98 -15.19
CA GLU A 6 10.20 -9.12 -13.76
C GLU A 6 8.95 -9.10 -12.85
N HIS A 7 7.78 -8.69 -13.36
CA HIS A 7 6.58 -8.44 -12.53
C HIS A 7 5.58 -9.61 -12.55
N GLN A 8 5.20 -10.06 -11.34
CA GLN A 8 4.30 -11.19 -11.08
C GLN A 8 2.88 -10.71 -10.77
N VAL A 9 1.87 -11.26 -11.45
CA VAL A 9 0.48 -10.77 -11.36
C VAL A 9 -0.51 -11.80 -10.77
N MET A 10 -0.13 -13.09 -10.64
CA MET A 10 -0.94 -14.10 -9.93
C MET A 10 -0.07 -15.16 -9.22
N HIS A 11 -0.56 -15.67 -8.09
CA HIS A 11 0.04 -16.78 -7.36
C HIS A 11 0.02 -18.08 -8.19
N GLY A 12 1.17 -18.76 -8.22
CA GLY A 12 1.31 -20.17 -8.56
C GLY A 12 2.61 -20.68 -7.94
N SER A 13 2.87 -21.98 -8.02
CA SER A 13 4.05 -22.59 -7.40
C SER A 13 5.35 -22.09 -8.06
N ARG A 14 6.51 -22.25 -7.39
CA ARG A 14 7.80 -21.84 -7.97
C ARG A 14 8.10 -22.54 -9.30
N SER A 15 7.67 -23.79 -9.47
CA SER A 15 7.80 -24.51 -10.76
C SER A 15 6.93 -23.88 -11.84
N ASP A 16 5.71 -23.47 -11.50
CA ASP A 16 4.80 -22.80 -12.45
C ASP A 16 5.38 -21.46 -12.94
N LEU A 17 6.12 -20.74 -12.08
CA LEU A 17 6.81 -19.48 -12.43
C LEU A 17 7.90 -19.72 -13.47
N GLN A 18 8.67 -20.78 -13.29
CA GLN A 18 9.76 -21.13 -14.19
C GLN A 18 9.23 -21.56 -15.56
N THR A 19 8.17 -22.37 -15.59
CA THR A 19 7.49 -22.79 -16.82
C THR A 19 6.88 -21.61 -17.57
N ALA A 20 6.19 -20.69 -16.88
CA ALA A 20 5.63 -19.49 -17.51
C ALA A 20 6.71 -18.56 -18.09
N ARG A 21 7.85 -18.41 -17.40
CA ARG A 21 9.01 -17.61 -17.88
C ARG A 21 9.66 -18.22 -19.13
N ALA A 22 9.69 -19.54 -19.25
CA ALA A 22 10.22 -20.21 -20.44
C ALA A 22 9.41 -19.84 -21.72
N TYR A 23 8.14 -19.46 -21.58
CA TYR A 23 7.30 -19.05 -22.72
C TYR A 23 7.37 -17.55 -23.07
N THR A 24 8.08 -16.73 -22.28
CA THR A 24 8.17 -15.25 -22.47
C THR A 24 9.33 -14.76 -23.35
N GLY A 25 9.98 -15.62 -24.14
CA GLY A 25 11.25 -15.37 -24.84
C GLY A 25 11.40 -14.09 -25.67
N ASN A 26 10.31 -13.38 -25.99
CA ASN A 26 10.33 -12.20 -26.88
C ASN A 26 9.73 -10.93 -26.21
N GLY A 27 9.60 -10.89 -24.88
CA GLY A 27 9.00 -9.75 -24.16
C GLY A 27 7.47 -9.64 -24.30
N GLN A 28 6.85 -10.57 -25.02
CA GLN A 28 5.39 -10.65 -25.14
C GLN A 28 4.77 -11.11 -23.81
N ARG A 29 3.71 -10.42 -23.40
CA ARG A 29 2.96 -10.72 -22.19
C ARG A 29 2.15 -12.00 -22.42
N VAL A 30 2.36 -13.01 -21.58
CA VAL A 30 1.64 -14.29 -21.68
C VAL A 30 0.94 -14.60 -20.35
N LEU A 31 -0.23 -15.20 -20.46
CA LEU A 31 -0.93 -15.80 -19.33
C LEU A 31 -0.83 -17.32 -19.47
N TRP A 32 -0.19 -17.95 -18.51
CA TRP A 32 -0.15 -19.40 -18.41
C TRP A 32 -1.09 -19.84 -17.28
N PHE A 33 -1.89 -20.86 -17.51
CA PHE A 33 -2.73 -21.44 -16.46
C PHE A 33 -2.96 -22.92 -16.71
N ARG A 34 -3.31 -23.65 -15.65
CA ARG A 34 -3.66 -25.06 -15.71
C ARG A 34 -5.14 -25.23 -15.38
N ALA A 35 -5.86 -25.98 -16.21
CA ALA A 35 -7.24 -26.39 -15.97
C ALA A 35 -7.37 -27.88 -16.32
N ASP A 36 -7.98 -28.66 -15.43
CA ASP A 36 -8.23 -30.10 -15.62
C ASP A 36 -6.97 -30.91 -15.99
N GLY A 37 -5.83 -30.57 -15.37
CA GLY A 37 -4.53 -31.21 -15.64
C GLY A 37 -3.85 -30.78 -16.93
N VAL A 38 -4.52 -29.96 -17.76
CA VAL A 38 -3.99 -29.44 -19.03
C VAL A 38 -3.43 -28.03 -18.83
N GLN A 39 -2.27 -27.76 -19.42
CA GLN A 39 -1.66 -26.44 -19.39
C GLN A 39 -2.05 -25.63 -20.63
N TYR A 40 -2.38 -24.37 -20.41
CA TYR A 40 -2.84 -23.44 -21.44
C TYR A 40 -2.01 -22.17 -21.41
N LEU A 41 -1.75 -21.63 -22.59
CA LEU A 41 -1.08 -20.35 -22.79
C LEU A 41 -2.00 -19.40 -23.57
N VAL A 42 -2.16 -18.18 -23.08
CA VAL A 42 -2.89 -17.10 -23.75
C VAL A 42 -1.91 -16.00 -24.12
N ARG A 43 -1.89 -15.64 -25.40
CA ARG A 43 -1.06 -14.55 -25.95
C ARG A 43 -1.87 -13.37 -26.49
N ASN A 44 -3.20 -13.42 -26.35
CA ASN A 44 -4.09 -12.40 -26.91
C ASN A 44 -3.82 -11.02 -26.26
N PRO A 45 -3.44 -10.00 -27.05
CA PRO A 45 -3.01 -8.70 -26.51
C PRO A 45 -4.16 -7.95 -25.81
N THR A 46 -5.40 -8.09 -26.27
CA THR A 46 -6.58 -7.46 -25.65
C THR A 46 -6.86 -8.03 -24.26
N LEU A 47 -6.81 -9.36 -24.11
CA LEU A 47 -6.97 -10.02 -22.83
C LEU A 47 -5.83 -9.68 -21.85
N MET A 48 -4.60 -9.61 -22.36
CA MET A 48 -3.44 -9.20 -21.56
C MET A 48 -3.51 -7.73 -21.13
N HIS A 49 -4.04 -6.86 -21.98
CA HIS A 49 -4.24 -5.45 -21.65
C HIS A 49 -5.24 -5.30 -20.49
N ARG A 50 -6.39 -5.99 -20.56
CA ARG A 50 -7.41 -5.98 -19.49
C ARG A 50 -6.86 -6.43 -18.14
N LEU A 51 -6.12 -7.55 -18.12
CA LEU A 51 -5.44 -8.05 -16.91
C LEU A 51 -4.43 -7.06 -16.36
N SER A 52 -3.62 -6.45 -17.23
CA SER A 52 -2.62 -5.48 -16.80
C SER A 52 -3.23 -4.19 -16.26
N ALA A 53 -4.29 -3.68 -16.88
CA ALA A 53 -4.97 -2.46 -16.43
C ALA A 53 -5.56 -2.64 -15.03
N ALA A 54 -6.15 -3.80 -14.75
CA ALA A 54 -6.65 -4.12 -13.41
C ALA A 54 -5.52 -4.19 -12.38
N HIS A 55 -4.36 -4.73 -12.75
CA HIS A 55 -3.22 -4.85 -11.85
C HIS A 55 -2.51 -3.52 -11.60
N VAL A 56 -2.31 -2.69 -12.63
CA VAL A 56 -1.73 -1.33 -12.49
C VAL A 56 -2.55 -0.50 -11.50
N ARG A 57 -3.88 -0.58 -11.57
CA ARG A 57 -4.76 0.09 -10.60
C ARG A 57 -4.57 -0.42 -9.18
N SER A 58 -4.32 -1.71 -9.01
CA SER A 58 -4.00 -2.30 -7.70
C SER A 58 -2.64 -1.82 -7.17
N GLN A 59 -1.62 -1.71 -8.03
CA GLN A 59 -0.30 -1.22 -7.64
C GLN A 59 -0.35 0.25 -7.22
N GLN A 60 -0.98 1.12 -8.01
CA GLN A 60 -1.16 2.54 -7.66
C GLN A 60 -1.84 2.74 -6.30
N LEU A 61 -2.79 1.86 -5.95
CA LEU A 61 -3.44 1.89 -4.64
C LEU A 61 -2.55 1.36 -3.51
N ALA A 62 -1.66 0.40 -3.79
CA ALA A 62 -0.66 -0.06 -2.82
C ALA A 62 0.37 1.04 -2.54
N ASP A 63 0.85 1.75 -3.57
CA ASP A 63 1.78 2.87 -3.42
C ASP A 63 1.16 4.03 -2.61
N ALA A 64 -0.12 4.33 -2.87
CA ALA A 64 -0.87 5.30 -2.10
C ALA A 64 -1.01 4.89 -0.62
N GLN A 65 -1.20 3.60 -0.34
CA GLN A 65 -1.26 3.08 1.03
C GLN A 65 0.11 3.13 1.71
N ALA A 66 1.20 2.82 1.02
CA ALA A 66 2.56 2.92 1.54
C ALA A 66 2.91 4.38 1.91
N THR A 67 2.57 5.33 1.03
CA THR A 67 2.75 6.77 1.29
C THR A 67 1.97 7.23 2.51
N LEU A 68 0.74 6.74 2.69
CA LEU A 68 -0.09 7.03 3.85
C LEU A 68 0.48 6.45 5.15
N ALA A 69 0.98 5.22 5.11
CA ALA A 69 1.63 4.56 6.25
C ALA A 69 2.89 5.33 6.69
N ALA A 70 3.71 5.79 5.73
CA ALA A 70 4.87 6.63 6.02
C ALA A 70 4.48 7.95 6.71
N ARG A 71 3.38 8.59 6.27
CA ARG A 71 2.86 9.81 6.94
C ARG A 71 2.37 9.53 8.36
N GLN A 72 1.72 8.39 8.59
CA GLN A 72 1.27 7.99 9.93
C GLN A 72 2.45 7.74 10.86
N HIS A 73 3.52 7.12 10.36
CA HIS A 73 4.76 6.94 11.12
C HIS A 73 5.37 8.29 11.51
N ALA A 74 5.55 9.20 10.57
CA ALA A 74 6.09 10.54 10.84
C ALA A 74 5.23 11.33 11.86
N LEU A 75 3.90 11.20 11.81
CA LEU A 75 3.03 11.81 12.81
C LEU A 75 3.25 11.19 14.20
N SER A 76 3.37 9.86 14.28
CA SER A 76 3.63 9.17 15.55
C SER A 76 4.97 9.59 16.18
N GLU A 77 6.01 9.80 15.37
CA GLU A 77 7.31 10.32 15.84
C GLU A 77 7.17 11.74 16.41
N ARG A 78 6.42 12.62 15.72
CA ARG A 78 6.14 13.98 16.22
C ARG A 78 5.39 13.93 17.55
N GLN A 79 4.43 13.02 17.70
CA GLN A 79 3.69 12.84 18.95
C GLN A 79 4.60 12.37 20.08
N ALA A 80 5.49 11.41 19.81
CA ALA A 80 6.45 10.92 20.78
C ALA A 80 7.45 12.01 21.21
N ALA A 81 7.95 12.80 20.25
CA ALA A 81 8.84 13.93 20.53
C ALA A 81 8.16 14.99 21.40
N LEU A 82 6.89 15.32 21.12
CA LEU A 82 6.11 16.26 21.91
C LEU A 82 5.84 15.72 23.32
N ALA A 83 5.52 14.44 23.47
CA ALA A 83 5.38 13.80 24.77
C ALA A 83 6.69 13.82 25.58
N ALA A 84 7.84 13.55 24.93
CA ALA A 84 9.15 13.62 25.58
C ALA A 84 9.50 15.05 26.05
N GLN A 85 9.17 16.07 25.25
CA GLN A 85 9.35 17.48 25.63
C GLN A 85 8.51 17.86 26.85
N LEU A 86 7.28 17.35 26.95
CA LEU A 86 6.40 17.57 28.11
C LEU A 86 6.98 16.91 29.37
N SER A 87 7.42 15.66 29.26
CA SER A 87 8.06 14.95 30.39
C SER A 87 9.33 15.65 30.86
N ALA A 88 10.19 16.09 29.93
CA ALA A 88 11.43 16.81 30.25
C ALA A 88 11.18 18.16 30.95
N GLN A 89 10.08 18.85 30.64
CA GLN A 89 9.71 20.11 31.33
C GLN A 89 9.12 19.87 32.73
N THR A 90 8.62 18.68 33.01
CA THR A 90 8.03 18.34 34.30
C THR A 90 9.12 17.92 35.32
N GLU A 91 10.26 17.42 34.84
CA GLU A 91 11.30 16.76 35.65
C GLU A 91 12.26 17.64 36.49
N PRO A 92 12.55 18.94 36.23
CA PRO A 92 13.42 19.70 37.15
C PRO A 92 12.70 20.76 38.01
N ARG A 93 11.37 20.74 38.14
CA ARG A 93 10.66 21.74 38.97
C ARG A 93 10.70 21.44 40.47
N ALA A 94 10.95 20.18 40.85
CA ALA A 94 11.07 19.78 42.25
C ALA A 94 12.39 20.27 42.91
N LEU A 95 13.44 20.55 42.13
CA LEU A 95 14.75 20.97 42.64
C LEU A 95 15.03 22.48 42.50
N GLN A 96 14.27 23.23 41.70
CA GLN A 96 14.51 24.67 41.44
C GLN A 96 13.53 25.63 42.15
N ALA A 97 12.57 25.12 42.92
CA ALA A 97 11.64 25.96 43.69
C ALA A 97 12.31 26.83 44.77
N SER A 98 13.58 26.56 45.11
CA SER A 98 14.35 27.37 46.07
C SER A 98 15.01 28.64 45.49
N THR A 99 14.99 28.86 44.16
CA THR A 99 15.77 29.98 43.57
C THR A 99 15.03 30.63 42.39
N ARG A 100 14.03 31.50 42.63
CA ARG A 100 13.30 32.14 41.50
C ARG A 100 13.70 33.61 41.28
N MET A 101 14.29 33.85 40.10
CA MET A 101 14.32 35.15 39.40
C MET A 101 13.07 35.32 38.50
N PRO A 102 12.58 36.56 38.27
CA PRO A 102 11.32 36.84 37.55
C PRO A 102 11.36 36.64 36.02
N SER A 103 12.53 36.61 35.39
CA SER A 103 12.67 36.52 33.91
C SER A 103 12.24 35.16 33.32
N ALA A 104 12.40 34.06 34.07
CA ALA A 104 12.03 32.71 33.61
C ALA A 104 10.51 32.46 33.54
N ALA A 105 9.69 33.29 34.21
CA ALA A 105 8.24 33.10 34.28
C ALA A 105 7.53 33.47 32.97
N ALA A 106 7.98 34.52 32.27
CA ALA A 106 7.36 34.99 31.03
C ALA A 106 7.57 34.00 29.87
N SER A 107 8.78 33.44 29.73
CA SER A 107 9.08 32.42 28.71
C SER A 107 8.34 31.10 28.95
N ALA A 108 8.13 30.73 30.22
CA ALA A 108 7.35 29.54 30.55
C ALA A 108 5.88 29.68 30.11
N SER A 109 5.24 30.82 30.37
CA SER A 109 3.84 31.05 30.03
C SER A 109 3.53 31.03 28.53
N SER A 110 4.41 31.59 27.68
CA SER A 110 4.26 31.55 26.22
C SER A 110 4.46 30.13 25.66
N GLN A 111 5.36 29.34 26.25
CA GLN A 111 5.53 27.92 25.89
C GLN A 111 4.36 27.03 26.35
N GLN A 112 3.71 27.37 27.46
CA GLN A 112 2.50 26.66 27.93
C GLN A 112 1.27 26.89 27.03
N GLY A 113 1.14 28.05 26.38
CA GLY A 113 0.03 28.34 25.45
C GLY A 113 0.15 27.65 24.09
N ALA A 114 1.38 27.47 23.57
CA ALA A 114 1.62 26.82 22.28
C ALA A 114 1.39 25.30 22.28
N MET A 115 1.47 24.65 23.45
CA MET A 115 1.26 23.19 23.60
C MET A 115 -0.16 22.71 23.29
N PRO A 116 -1.22 23.31 23.86
CA PRO A 116 -2.60 22.93 23.55
C PRO A 116 -2.92 23.08 22.06
N GLU A 117 -2.37 24.10 21.40
CA GLU A 117 -2.56 24.35 19.97
C GLU A 117 -1.86 23.30 19.11
N ALA A 118 -0.63 22.89 19.48
CA ALA A 118 0.08 21.80 18.82
C ALA A 118 -0.63 20.44 18.96
N LEU A 119 -1.19 20.13 20.14
CA LEU A 119 -2.00 18.92 20.36
C LEU A 119 -3.29 18.93 19.53
N GLN A 120 -3.97 20.07 19.44
CA GLN A 120 -5.16 20.21 18.60
C GLN A 120 -4.83 20.07 17.10
N ALA A 121 -3.72 20.65 16.64
CA ALA A 121 -3.26 20.48 15.26
C ALA A 121 -2.95 19.02 14.94
N LEU A 122 -2.28 18.31 15.85
CA LEU A 122 -1.98 16.88 15.71
C LEU A 122 -3.26 16.04 15.64
N ALA A 123 -4.25 16.32 16.48
CA ALA A 123 -5.54 15.62 16.46
C ALA A 123 -6.30 15.82 15.14
N ARG A 124 -6.26 17.03 14.56
CA ARG A 124 -6.84 17.31 13.24
C ARG A 124 -6.10 16.54 12.13
N GLU A 125 -4.78 16.48 12.20
CA GLU A 125 -3.97 15.75 11.23
C GLU A 125 -4.21 14.23 11.30
N GLN A 126 -4.35 13.67 12.51
CA GLN A 126 -4.73 12.26 12.71
C GLN A 126 -6.10 11.95 12.11
N ARG A 127 -7.10 12.82 12.31
CA ARG A 127 -8.45 12.62 11.74
C ARG A 127 -8.43 12.68 10.21
N ALA A 128 -7.74 13.66 9.64
CA ALA A 128 -7.59 13.78 8.19
C ALA A 128 -6.84 12.57 7.58
N LEU A 129 -5.87 12.00 8.29
CA LEU A 129 -5.22 10.75 7.88
C LEU A 129 -6.20 9.58 7.94
N ALA A 130 -6.95 9.42 9.03
CA ALA A 130 -7.96 8.37 9.19
C ALA A 130 -8.99 8.38 8.05
N ASP A 131 -9.52 9.56 7.70
CA ASP A 131 -10.47 9.72 6.59
C ASP A 131 -9.85 9.31 5.24
N ARG A 132 -8.57 9.67 5.00
CA ARG A 132 -7.84 9.23 3.81
C ARG A 132 -7.61 7.72 3.79
N GLN A 133 -7.36 7.08 4.94
CA GLN A 133 -7.21 5.61 4.99
C GLN A 133 -8.53 4.93 4.65
N ALA A 134 -9.66 5.41 5.20
CA ALA A 134 -10.98 4.86 4.91
C ALA A 134 -11.35 4.97 3.41
N ALA A 135 -11.06 6.12 2.80
CA ALA A 135 -11.27 6.32 1.37
C ALA A 135 -10.37 5.40 0.51
N LEU A 136 -9.11 5.22 0.89
CA LEU A 136 -8.18 4.31 0.20
C LEU A 136 -8.59 2.84 0.36
N ALA A 137 -8.98 2.41 1.55
CA ALA A 137 -9.46 1.05 1.81
C ALA A 137 -10.70 0.72 0.95
N THR A 138 -11.62 1.66 0.81
CA THR A 138 -12.80 1.50 -0.06
C THR A 138 -12.39 1.34 -1.53
N LYS A 139 -11.45 2.17 -2.01
CA LYS A 139 -10.92 2.07 -3.38
C LYS A 139 -10.17 0.76 -3.62
N GLN A 140 -9.40 0.30 -2.64
CA GLN A 140 -8.69 -0.98 -2.68
C GLN A 140 -9.64 -2.15 -2.73
N ALA A 141 -10.68 -2.17 -1.90
CA ALA A 141 -11.69 -3.22 -1.92
C ALA A 141 -12.38 -3.30 -3.29
N GLY A 142 -12.70 -2.16 -3.90
CA GLY A 142 -13.27 -2.10 -5.25
C GLY A 142 -12.30 -2.59 -6.34
N ALA A 143 -11.05 -2.10 -6.32
CA ALA A 143 -10.03 -2.49 -7.29
C ALA A 143 -9.63 -3.97 -7.18
N SER A 144 -9.51 -4.49 -5.96
CA SER A 144 -9.25 -5.91 -5.69
C SER A 144 -10.38 -6.77 -6.24
N LYS A 145 -11.65 -6.44 -5.94
CA LYS A 145 -12.82 -7.15 -6.51
C LYS A 145 -12.82 -7.17 -8.04
N LEU A 146 -12.48 -6.04 -8.68
CA LEU A 146 -12.36 -5.95 -10.13
C LEU A 146 -11.21 -6.81 -10.67
N ALA A 147 -10.03 -6.72 -10.05
CA ALA A 147 -8.87 -7.52 -10.43
C ALA A 147 -9.13 -9.02 -10.30
N THR A 148 -9.74 -9.46 -9.20
CA THR A 148 -10.15 -10.86 -9.03
C THR A 148 -11.16 -11.30 -10.08
N ARG A 149 -12.16 -10.46 -10.38
CA ARG A 149 -13.17 -10.78 -11.40
C ARG A 149 -12.54 -10.94 -12.79
N GLU A 150 -11.67 -10.02 -13.17
CA GLU A 150 -10.96 -10.08 -14.46
C GLU A 150 -10.00 -11.27 -14.52
N ALA A 151 -9.30 -11.57 -13.42
CA ALA A 151 -8.43 -12.74 -13.32
C ALA A 151 -9.16 -14.08 -13.49
N LEU A 152 -10.43 -14.16 -13.10
CA LEU A 152 -11.27 -15.35 -13.31
C LEU A 152 -11.95 -15.36 -14.68
N LYS A 153 -12.33 -14.19 -15.20
CA LYS A 153 -13.06 -14.07 -16.47
C LYS A 153 -12.16 -14.34 -17.67
N VAL A 154 -10.94 -13.81 -17.67
CA VAL A 154 -10.03 -13.91 -18.83
C VAL A 154 -9.68 -15.36 -19.19
N PRO A 155 -9.31 -16.26 -18.26
CA PRO A 155 -9.05 -17.67 -18.60
C PRO A 155 -10.28 -18.36 -19.20
N ARG A 156 -11.47 -18.12 -18.65
CA ARG A 156 -12.73 -18.69 -19.17
C ARG A 156 -13.05 -18.17 -20.57
N GLU A 157 -12.94 -16.86 -20.79
CA GLU A 157 -13.17 -16.23 -22.10
C GLU A 157 -12.15 -16.72 -23.14
N ALA A 158 -10.90 -16.98 -22.72
CA ALA A 158 -9.88 -17.53 -23.60
C ALA A 158 -10.16 -18.99 -23.99
N LEU A 159 -10.67 -19.81 -23.08
CA LEU A 159 -11.08 -21.19 -23.37
C LEU A 159 -12.30 -21.22 -24.31
N ASP A 160 -13.35 -20.47 -23.98
CA ASP A 160 -14.60 -20.42 -24.74
C ASP A 160 -14.40 -19.95 -26.19
N ARG A 161 -13.49 -18.98 -26.40
CA ARG A 161 -13.17 -18.44 -27.71
C ARG A 161 -12.03 -19.14 -28.45
N GLY A 162 -11.46 -20.21 -27.87
CA GLY A 162 -10.31 -20.89 -28.46
C GLY A 162 -9.05 -20.02 -28.59
N LEU A 163 -8.92 -18.97 -27.77
CA LEU A 163 -7.74 -18.07 -27.73
C LEU A 163 -6.58 -18.65 -26.90
N VAL A 164 -6.67 -19.93 -26.55
CA VAL A 164 -5.69 -20.68 -25.78
C VAL A 164 -4.86 -21.56 -26.71
N THR A 165 -3.57 -21.67 -26.42
CA THR A 165 -2.72 -22.70 -26.98
C THR A 165 -2.49 -23.74 -25.89
N ARG A 166 -2.83 -25.00 -26.18
CA ARG A 166 -2.49 -26.11 -25.30
C ARG A 166 -0.98 -26.29 -25.34
N VAL A 167 -0.36 -26.32 -24.17
CA VAL A 167 1.07 -26.61 -24.02
C VAL A 167 1.19 -27.92 -23.24
N SER A 168 1.82 -28.90 -23.85
CA SER A 168 2.21 -30.12 -23.14
C SER A 168 3.46 -29.83 -22.33
N GLY A 169 3.45 -30.23 -21.06
CA GLY A 169 4.66 -30.35 -20.24
C GLY A 169 5.24 -31.74 -20.41
#